data_AF-Q7VAL2-F1
#
_entry.id   AF-Q7VAL2-F1
#
_cell.length_a   1.000
_cell.length_b   1.000
_cell.length_c   1.000
_cell.angle_alpha   90.00
_cell.angle_beta   90.00
_cell.angle_gamma   90.00
#
_symmetry.space_group_name_H-M   'P 1'
#
loop_
_entity.id
_entity.type
_entity.pdbx_description
1 polymer ?
#
loop_
_entity_poly.entity_id
_entity_poly.type
_entity_poly.pdbx_seq_one_letter_code
_entity_poly.pdbx_strand_id
1 'polypeptide(L)'
;MDSSFIKKISPLHDYWRSSQNDEDEKERLLKANPKSKASDLFIKEPYKWENLFQSISREIINGDSDSVRGMKILLSTISFSERKKILQSFKDENCFDKSILDELDSLELTAVSKKKDLLRFLRILFAIFTNPYGIVIKREKKHIYEKTGSFINNLMRNTF
;
A
#
# COMPACT_ATOMS: atom_id res chain seq x y z
N MET A 1 -11.35 1.84 -15.27
CA MET A 1 -10.16 1.00 -15.48
C MET A 1 -10.18 -0.08 -14.41
N ASP A 2 -9.97 -1.36 -14.75
CA ASP A 2 -9.88 -2.42 -13.74
C ASP A 2 -8.59 -2.23 -12.93
N SER A 3 -8.70 -1.76 -11.69
CA SER A 3 -7.56 -1.56 -10.78
C SER A 3 -7.15 -2.84 -10.05
N SER A 4 -7.59 -4.03 -10.51
CA SER A 4 -7.23 -5.32 -9.92
C SER A 4 -5.72 -5.59 -9.97
N PHE A 5 -5.01 -5.05 -10.97
CA PHE A 5 -3.57 -5.18 -11.12
C PHE A 5 -2.79 -4.55 -9.95
N ILE A 6 -3.30 -3.47 -9.32
CA ILE A 6 -2.61 -2.79 -8.20
C ILE A 6 -2.33 -3.78 -7.07
N LYS A 7 -3.26 -4.71 -6.83
CA LYS A 7 -3.09 -5.77 -5.83
C LYS A 7 -1.88 -6.65 -6.16
N LYS A 8 -1.63 -6.93 -7.44
CA LYS A 8 -0.52 -7.77 -7.94
C LYS A 8 0.83 -7.07 -7.84
N ILE A 9 0.85 -5.75 -7.93
CA ILE A 9 2.09 -4.96 -7.81
C ILE A 9 2.57 -4.90 -6.35
N SER A 10 1.66 -5.01 -5.37
CA SER A 10 2.04 -4.92 -3.95
C SER A 10 3.11 -5.96 -3.57
N PRO A 11 4.15 -5.57 -2.81
CA PRO A 11 5.10 -6.53 -2.26
C PRO A 11 4.47 -7.49 -1.24
N LEU A 12 3.27 -7.18 -0.75
CA LEU A 12 2.49 -8.04 0.16
C LEU A 12 1.50 -8.95 -0.58
N HIS A 13 1.49 -8.94 -1.92
CA HIS A 13 0.55 -9.69 -2.72
C HIS A 13 0.44 -11.17 -2.34
N ASP A 14 1.59 -11.85 -2.33
CA ASP A 14 1.67 -13.28 -2.05
C ASP A 14 1.31 -13.57 -0.59
N TYR A 15 1.75 -12.70 0.33
CA TYR A 15 1.44 -12.81 1.76
C TYR A 15 -0.07 -12.77 2.03
N TRP A 16 -0.82 -11.90 1.35
CA TRP A 16 -2.28 -11.84 1.54
C TRP A 16 -3.02 -13.08 1.00
N ARG A 17 -2.36 -13.89 0.17
CA ARG A 17 -2.91 -15.12 -0.41
C ARG A 17 -2.39 -16.38 0.24
N SER A 18 -1.26 -16.32 0.95
CA SER A 18 -0.70 -17.43 1.69
C SER A 18 -1.48 -17.73 2.97
N SER A 19 -1.00 -18.67 3.77
CA SER A 19 -1.61 -19.04 5.04
C SER A 19 -1.38 -17.99 6.14
N GLN A 20 -0.42 -17.07 5.92
CA GLN A 20 0.07 -16.07 6.86
C GLN A 20 0.63 -16.71 8.13
N ASN A 21 1.29 -17.87 7.99
CA ASN A 21 2.01 -18.53 9.08
C ASN A 21 3.35 -17.81 9.39
N ASP A 22 4.16 -18.38 10.27
CA ASP A 22 5.41 -17.74 10.69
C ASP A 22 6.49 -17.79 9.59
N GLU A 23 6.45 -18.79 8.71
CA GLU A 23 7.28 -18.84 7.51
C GLU A 23 6.92 -17.72 6.53
N ASP A 24 5.63 -17.55 6.21
CA ASP A 24 5.11 -16.47 5.36
C ASP A 24 5.49 -15.09 5.91
N GLU A 25 5.42 -14.94 7.24
CA GLU A 25 5.80 -13.72 7.93
C GLU A 25 7.30 -13.44 7.84
N LYS A 26 8.15 -14.46 7.99
CA LYS A 26 9.60 -14.33 7.79
C LYS A 26 9.92 -13.87 6.37
N GLU A 27 9.33 -14.51 5.35
CA GLU A 27 9.52 -14.13 3.95
C GLU A 27 9.09 -12.68 3.68
N ARG A 28 7.93 -12.28 4.21
CA ARG A 28 7.44 -10.90 4.12
C ARG A 28 8.43 -9.92 4.74
N LEU A 29 8.97 -10.22 5.92
CA LEU A 29 9.90 -9.34 6.63
C LEU A 29 11.23 -9.14 5.89
N LEU A 30 11.67 -10.10 5.08
CA LEU A 30 12.85 -9.93 4.21
C LEU A 30 12.68 -8.81 3.16
N LYS A 31 11.44 -8.42 2.86
CA LYS A 31 11.11 -7.31 1.94
C LYS A 31 11.23 -5.94 2.59
N ALA A 32 11.35 -5.85 3.92
CA ALA A 32 11.46 -4.58 4.62
C ALA A 32 12.82 -3.90 4.40
N ASN A 33 12.86 -2.57 4.47
CA ASN A 33 14.11 -1.82 4.52
C ASN A 33 14.46 -1.46 5.96
N PRO A 34 15.37 -2.18 6.64
CA PRO A 34 15.67 -1.89 8.05
C PRO A 34 16.29 -0.50 8.29
N LYS A 35 16.77 0.17 7.23
CA LYS A 35 17.41 1.50 7.34
C LYS A 35 16.42 2.66 7.32
N SER A 36 15.17 2.45 6.92
CA SER A 36 14.17 3.53 6.90
C SER A 36 13.52 3.70 8.27
N LYS A 37 13.41 4.97 8.71
CA LYS A 37 12.73 5.33 9.96
C LYS A 37 11.24 4.95 9.95
N ALA A 38 10.64 4.82 8.76
CA ALA A 38 9.23 4.49 8.59
C ALA A 38 8.96 2.98 8.44
N SER A 39 10.01 2.13 8.49
CA SER A 39 9.87 0.69 8.23
C SER A 39 9.00 -0.05 9.23
N ASP A 40 8.81 0.51 10.43
CA ASP A 40 7.84 0.02 11.39
C ASP A 40 6.43 -0.11 10.79
N LEU A 41 6.03 0.78 9.86
CA LEU A 41 4.73 0.68 9.19
C LEU A 41 4.62 -0.60 8.35
N PHE A 42 5.68 -0.98 7.62
CA PHE A 42 5.67 -2.20 6.84
C PHE A 42 5.81 -3.43 7.75
N ILE A 43 6.70 -3.36 8.74
CA ILE A 43 7.04 -4.49 9.62
C ILE A 43 5.90 -4.83 10.56
N LYS A 44 5.36 -3.85 11.28
CA LYS A 44 4.39 -4.07 12.37
C LYS A 44 2.95 -3.95 11.91
N GLU A 45 2.70 -3.23 10.82
CA GLU A 45 1.38 -2.77 10.41
C GLU A 45 1.05 -3.14 8.95
N PRO A 46 1.24 -4.41 8.52
CA PRO A 46 1.15 -4.79 7.11
C PRO A 46 -0.24 -4.52 6.51
N TYR A 47 -1.31 -4.71 7.28
CA TYR A 47 -2.68 -4.40 6.85
C TYR A 47 -2.86 -2.90 6.55
N LYS A 48 -2.33 -2.03 7.41
CA LYS A 48 -2.39 -0.58 7.22
C LYS A 48 -1.55 -0.18 6.01
N TRP A 49 -0.35 -0.74 5.89
CA TRP A 49 0.55 -0.51 4.76
C TRP A 49 -0.11 -0.87 3.43
N GLU A 50 -0.77 -2.03 3.34
CA GLU A 50 -1.45 -2.48 2.11
C GLU A 50 -2.60 -1.54 1.73
N ASN A 51 -3.45 -1.16 2.69
CA ASN A 51 -4.53 -0.20 2.43
C ASN A 51 -3.99 1.15 1.96
N LEU A 52 -2.90 1.63 2.58
CA LEU A 52 -2.24 2.86 2.17
C LEU A 52 -1.69 2.75 0.74
N PHE A 53 -0.95 1.68 0.44
CA PHE A 53 -0.39 1.44 -0.89
C PHE A 53 -1.47 1.44 -1.96
N GLN A 54 -2.52 0.65 -1.75
CA GLN A 54 -3.63 0.53 -2.68
C GLN A 54 -4.44 1.83 -2.84
N SER A 55 -4.63 2.59 -1.77
CA SER A 55 -5.32 3.88 -1.83
C SER A 55 -4.50 4.92 -2.57
N ILE A 56 -3.22 5.07 -2.22
CA ILE A 56 -2.33 6.07 -2.80
C ILE A 56 -2.09 5.77 -4.28
N SER A 57 -1.89 4.51 -4.68
CA SER A 57 -1.80 4.15 -6.10
C SER A 57 -3.01 4.60 -6.90
N ARG A 58 -4.22 4.43 -6.36
CA ARG A 58 -5.47 4.85 -7.03
C ARG A 58 -5.60 6.36 -7.12
N GLU A 59 -5.23 7.10 -6.06
CA GLU A 59 -5.21 8.57 -6.12
C GLU A 59 -4.24 9.08 -7.19
N ILE A 60 -3.03 8.51 -7.28
CA ILE A 60 -2.06 8.89 -8.32
C ILE A 60 -2.60 8.57 -9.72
N ILE A 61 -3.19 7.39 -9.94
CA ILE A 61 -3.83 7.02 -11.22
C ILE A 61 -4.97 8.00 -11.58
N ASN A 62 -5.69 8.51 -10.58
CA ASN A 62 -6.75 9.49 -10.76
C ASN A 62 -6.23 10.94 -10.94
N GLY A 63 -4.91 11.14 -11.02
CA GLY A 63 -4.29 12.43 -11.29
C GLY A 63 -3.88 13.24 -10.06
N ASP A 64 -3.92 12.67 -8.85
CA ASP A 64 -3.44 13.35 -7.64
C ASP A 64 -1.92 13.23 -7.49
N SER A 65 -1.20 14.21 -8.03
CA SER A 65 0.27 14.31 -7.91
C SER A 65 0.76 14.45 -6.47
N ASP A 66 -0.05 15.02 -5.57
CA ASP A 66 0.36 15.22 -4.17
C ASP A 66 0.44 13.87 -3.42
N SER A 67 -0.21 12.81 -3.93
CA SER A 67 -0.12 11.45 -3.40
C SER A 67 1.23 10.77 -3.69
N VAL A 68 2.01 11.27 -4.67
CA VAL A 68 3.35 10.74 -4.99
C VAL A 68 4.29 10.77 -3.79
N ARG A 69 4.17 11.82 -2.95
CA ARG A 69 4.94 11.90 -1.69
C ARG A 69 4.61 10.76 -0.73
N GLY A 70 3.32 10.43 -0.60
CA GLY A 70 2.88 9.30 0.22
C GLY A 70 3.43 7.99 -0.31
N MET A 71 3.44 7.81 -1.64
CA MET A 71 4.03 6.65 -2.29
C MET A 71 5.54 6.57 -2.04
N LYS A 72 6.30 7.67 -2.13
CA LYS A 72 7.73 7.72 -1.78
C LYS A 72 8.00 7.22 -0.37
N ILE A 73 7.17 7.65 0.60
CA ILE A 73 7.29 7.20 1.99
C ILE A 73 7.08 5.68 2.07
N LEU A 74 6.02 5.14 1.46
CA LEU A 74 5.77 3.69 1.45
C LEU A 74 6.91 2.92 0.78
N LEU A 75 7.37 3.36 -0.39
CA LEU A 75 8.49 2.74 -1.10
C LEU A 75 9.81 2.81 -0.31
N SER A 76 9.99 3.81 0.56
CA SER A 76 11.16 3.88 1.44
C SER A 76 11.18 2.79 2.53
N THR A 77 10.01 2.25 2.90
CA THR A 77 9.88 1.24 3.97
C THR A 77 10.24 -0.18 3.52
N ILE A 78 10.37 -0.39 2.21
CA ILE A 78 10.71 -1.68 1.58
C ILE A 78 12.11 -1.63 0.96
N SER A 79 12.70 -2.80 0.79
CA SER A 79 14.06 -2.94 0.27
C SER A 79 14.19 -2.35 -1.13
N PHE A 80 15.41 -1.96 -1.49
CA PHE A 80 15.70 -1.39 -2.81
C PHE A 80 15.33 -2.34 -3.96
N SER A 81 15.53 -3.65 -3.77
CA SER A 81 15.16 -4.66 -4.77
C SER A 81 13.65 -4.71 -4.98
N GLU A 82 12.86 -4.70 -3.91
CA GLU A 82 11.40 -4.69 -4.00
C GLU A 82 10.88 -3.38 -4.59
N ARG A 83 11.48 -2.24 -4.22
CA ARG A 83 11.17 -0.94 -4.84
C ARG A 83 11.34 -0.99 -6.36
N LYS A 84 12.47 -1.52 -6.85
CA LYS A 84 12.72 -1.65 -8.29
C LYS A 84 11.69 -2.51 -8.99
N LYS A 85 11.29 -3.64 -8.39
CA LYS A 85 10.23 -4.50 -8.93
C LYS A 85 8.92 -3.74 -9.06
N ILE A 86 8.50 -3.03 -8.01
CA ILE A 86 7.26 -2.25 -8.01
C ILE A 86 7.27 -1.17 -9.10
N LEU A 87 8.36 -0.39 -9.21
CA LEU A 87 8.47 0.65 -10.24
C LEU A 87 8.44 0.07 -11.64
N GLN A 88 9.10 -1.08 -11.85
CA GLN A 88 9.05 -1.80 -13.11
C GLN A 88 7.63 -2.28 -13.42
N SER A 89 6.92 -2.87 -12.46
CA SER A 89 5.55 -3.31 -12.67
C SER A 89 4.59 -2.15 -12.95
N PHE A 90 4.74 -1.00 -12.28
CA PHE A 90 3.94 0.19 -12.61
C PHE A 90 4.20 0.69 -14.03
N LYS A 91 5.44 0.56 -14.51
CA LYS A 91 5.81 0.90 -15.89
C LYS A 91 5.20 -0.09 -16.89
N ASP A 92 5.34 -1.39 -16.64
CA ASP A 92 4.87 -2.45 -17.55
C ASP A 92 3.34 -2.43 -17.71
N GLU A 93 2.62 -2.12 -16.63
CA GLU A 93 1.17 -1.99 -16.60
C GLU A 93 0.69 -0.57 -17.02
N ASN A 94 1.59 0.32 -17.45
CA ASN A 94 1.31 1.72 -17.82
C ASN A 94 0.46 2.46 -16.76
N CYS A 95 0.75 2.26 -15.48
CA CYS A 95 -0.04 2.79 -14.37
C CYS A 95 0.23 4.26 -14.11
N PHE A 96 1.48 4.67 -14.27
CA PHE A 96 1.97 6.00 -13.96
C PHE A 96 2.71 6.56 -15.17
N ASP A 97 2.56 7.86 -15.39
CA ASP A 97 3.33 8.56 -16.38
C ASP A 97 4.83 8.51 -16.06
N LYS A 98 5.65 8.63 -17.11
CA LYS A 98 7.12 8.60 -16.98
C LYS A 98 7.62 9.62 -15.95
N SER A 99 7.04 10.82 -15.90
CA SER A 99 7.41 11.85 -14.93
C SER A 99 7.21 11.40 -13.47
N ILE A 100 6.11 10.70 -13.18
CA ILE A 100 5.83 10.15 -11.84
C ILE A 100 6.81 9.04 -11.51
N LEU A 101 7.11 8.15 -12.46
CA LEU A 101 8.07 7.06 -12.26
C LEU A 101 9.48 7.58 -11.99
N ASP A 102 9.93 8.56 -12.77
CA ASP A 102 11.23 9.22 -12.58
C ASP A 102 11.28 9.92 -11.21
N GLU A 103 10.18 10.55 -10.80
CA GLU A 103 10.06 11.15 -9.47
C GLU A 103 10.12 10.10 -8.35
N LEU A 104 9.46 8.95 -8.50
CA LEU A 104 9.45 7.89 -7.49
C LEU A 104 10.81 7.20 -7.32
N ASP A 105 11.63 7.12 -8.37
CA ASP A 105 12.93 6.44 -8.29
C ASP A 105 13.97 7.20 -7.47
N SER A 106 13.93 8.54 -7.49
CA SER A 106 14.87 9.37 -6.71
C SER A 106 14.65 9.25 -5.20
N LEU A 107 13.44 8.88 -4.74
CA LEU A 107 12.98 8.90 -3.34
C LEU A 107 13.24 10.23 -2.59
N GLU A 108 13.76 11.25 -3.25
CA GLU A 108 13.99 12.56 -2.66
C GLU A 108 12.65 13.23 -2.42
N LEU A 109 12.41 13.63 -1.18
CA LEU A 109 11.22 14.39 -0.82
C LEU A 109 11.48 15.84 -1.17
N THR A 110 10.99 16.28 -2.33
CA THR A 110 11.04 17.68 -2.72
C THR A 110 10.14 18.50 -1.78
N ALA A 111 10.62 19.69 -1.41
CA ALA A 111 9.87 20.61 -0.56
C ALA A 111 8.77 21.31 -1.37
N VAL A 112 7.62 20.66 -1.55
CA VAL A 112 6.45 21.25 -2.20
C VAL A 112 5.55 21.93 -1.17
N SER A 113 5.00 23.10 -1.55
CA SER A 113 4.12 23.91 -0.71
C SER A 113 2.82 23.13 -0.38
N LYS A 114 2.45 23.14 0.90
CA LYS A 114 1.37 22.32 1.46
C LYS A 114 -0.01 22.87 1.06
N LYS A 115 -0.76 22.15 0.23
CA LYS A 115 -2.22 22.17 0.33
C LYS A 115 -2.67 20.96 1.14
N LYS A 116 -3.18 21.19 2.34
CA LYS A 116 -3.73 20.10 3.17
C LYS A 116 -5.01 19.61 2.51
N ASP A 117 -4.93 18.52 1.77
CA ASP A 117 -6.13 17.85 1.27
C ASP A 117 -6.71 16.93 2.36
N LEU A 118 -7.61 17.51 3.16
CA LEU A 118 -8.33 16.80 4.21
C LEU A 118 -9.22 15.69 3.64
N LEU A 119 -9.81 15.87 2.46
CA LEU A 119 -10.69 14.88 1.85
C LEU A 119 -9.92 13.62 1.47
N ARG A 120 -8.74 13.79 0.86
CA ARG A 120 -7.83 12.67 0.61
C ARG A 120 -7.44 11.96 1.89
N PHE A 121 -7.03 12.70 2.91
CA PHE A 121 -6.65 12.11 4.19
C PHE A 121 -7.81 11.28 4.79
N LEU A 122 -9.02 11.83 4.78
CA LEU A 122 -10.22 11.13 5.27
C LEU A 122 -10.54 9.89 4.43
N ARG A 123 -10.38 9.95 3.11
CA ARG A 123 -10.59 8.79 2.22
C ARG A 123 -9.59 7.67 2.51
N ILE A 124 -8.31 8.01 2.66
CA ILE A 124 -7.27 7.05 3.04
C ILE A 124 -7.55 6.44 4.41
N LEU A 125 -7.91 7.29 5.39
CA LEU A 125 -8.26 6.83 6.73
C LEU A 125 -9.46 5.89 6.69
N PHE A 126 -10.51 6.25 5.94
CA PHE A 126 -11.68 5.42 5.74
C PHE A 126 -11.31 4.06 5.15
N ALA A 127 -10.44 4.01 4.14
CA ALA A 127 -10.00 2.76 3.52
C ALA A 127 -9.35 1.80 4.52
N ILE A 128 -8.56 2.31 5.48
CA ILE A 128 -7.96 1.48 6.54
C ILE A 128 -9.04 0.81 7.40
N PHE A 129 -10.15 1.50 7.71
CA PHE A 129 -11.20 0.97 8.59
C PHE A 129 -12.23 0.10 7.86
N THR A 130 -12.42 0.30 6.55
CA THR A 130 -13.46 -0.38 5.77
C THR A 130 -12.96 -1.50 4.87
N ASN A 131 -11.63 -1.62 4.70
CA ASN A 131 -11.00 -2.67 3.89
C ASN A 131 -11.62 -2.80 2.48
N PRO A 132 -11.72 -1.70 1.71
CA PRO A 132 -12.38 -1.72 0.40
C PRO A 132 -11.64 -2.60 -0.62
N TYR A 133 -10.40 -2.98 -0.31
CA TYR A 133 -9.54 -3.77 -1.18
C TYR A 133 -9.63 -5.29 -0.94
N GLY A 134 -10.44 -5.71 0.04
CA GLY A 134 -10.73 -7.12 0.28
C GLY A 134 -9.55 -7.90 0.86
N ILE A 135 -8.72 -7.25 1.68
CA ILE A 135 -7.59 -7.89 2.36
C ILE A 135 -8.13 -8.89 3.38
N VAL A 136 -7.66 -10.14 3.34
CA VAL A 136 -8.09 -11.19 4.27
C VAL A 136 -7.01 -11.41 5.32
N ILE A 137 -7.28 -11.05 6.56
CA ILE A 137 -6.36 -11.27 7.69
C ILE A 137 -6.68 -12.63 8.31
N LYS A 138 -5.75 -13.59 8.13
CA LYS A 138 -5.84 -14.95 8.66
C LYS A 138 -5.19 -15.07 10.05
N ARG A 139 -4.21 -14.22 10.35
CA ARG A 139 -3.63 -14.10 11.70
C ARG A 139 -4.61 -13.46 12.70
N GLU A 140 -4.24 -13.51 13.96
CA GLU A 140 -4.96 -12.80 15.03
C GLU A 140 -4.99 -11.29 14.76
N LYS A 141 -6.20 -10.72 14.83
CA LYS A 141 -6.44 -9.29 14.58
C LYS A 141 -6.13 -8.51 15.86
N LYS A 142 -5.05 -7.74 15.83
CA LYS A 142 -4.54 -6.98 16.98
C LYS A 142 -5.24 -5.64 17.14
N HIS A 143 -5.64 -5.01 16.04
CA HIS A 143 -6.15 -3.63 16.06
C HIS A 143 -7.65 -3.55 15.74
N ILE A 144 -8.30 -2.48 16.23
CA ILE A 144 -9.74 -2.24 16.01
C ILE A 144 -10.05 -2.12 14.51
N TYR A 145 -9.23 -1.41 13.73
CA TYR A 145 -9.45 -1.26 12.29
C TYR A 145 -9.35 -2.57 11.50
N GLU A 146 -8.58 -3.55 11.99
CA GLU A 146 -8.50 -4.88 11.37
C GLU A 146 -9.79 -5.66 11.59
N LYS A 147 -10.36 -5.55 12.80
CA LYS A 147 -11.64 -6.15 13.16
C LYS A 147 -12.77 -5.51 12.37
N THR A 148 -12.86 -4.18 12.36
CA THR A 148 -13.90 -3.46 11.61
C THR A 148 -13.77 -3.69 10.11
N GLY A 149 -12.54 -3.62 9.57
CA GLY A 149 -12.29 -3.83 8.15
C GLY A 149 -12.64 -5.24 7.70
N SER A 150 -12.32 -6.25 8.51
CA SER A 150 -12.72 -7.63 8.22
C SER A 150 -14.24 -7.82 8.27
N PHE A 151 -14.90 -7.22 9.26
CA PHE A 151 -16.35 -7.27 9.39
C PHE A 151 -17.05 -6.63 8.18
N ILE A 152 -16.65 -5.40 7.82
CA ILE A 152 -17.23 -4.69 6.67
C ILE A 152 -16.95 -5.43 5.36
N ASN A 153 -15.72 -5.93 5.16
CA ASN A 153 -15.40 -6.73 3.98
C ASN A 153 -16.26 -7.99 3.87
N ASN A 154 -16.50 -8.69 4.99
CA ASN A 154 -17.38 -9.86 4.99
C ASN A 154 -18.83 -9.50 4.63
N LEU A 155 -19.35 -8.38 5.14
CA LEU A 155 -20.67 -7.88 4.74
C LEU A 155 -20.72 -7.61 3.24
N MET A 156 -19.74 -6.88 2.70
CA MET A 156 -19.67 -6.60 1.26
C MET A 156 -19.61 -7.88 0.41
N ARG A 157 -18.90 -8.91 0.88
CA ARG A 157 -18.77 -10.20 0.17
C ARG A 157 -20.00 -11.11 0.27
N ASN A 158 -20.85 -10.92 1.27
CA ASN A 158 -22.06 -11.72 1.47
C ASN A 158 -23.32 -11.06 0.90
N THR A 159 -23.22 -9.82 0.41
CA THR A 159 -24.35 -9.06 -0.15
C THR A 159 -24.37 -9.09 -1.69
N PHE A 160 -23.36 -9.69 -2.31
CA PHE A 160 -23.23 -9.97 -3.75
C PHE A 160 -22.84 -11.44 -3.96
#